data_AF-A0A3M6K093-F1
#
_entry.id   AF-A0A3M6K093-F1
#
_cell.length_a   1.000
_cell.length_b   1.000
_cell.length_c   1.000
_cell.angle_alpha   90.00
_cell.angle_beta   90.00
_cell.angle_gamma   90.00
#
_symmetry.space_group_name_H-M   'P 1'
#
loop_
_entity.id
_entity.type
_entity.pdbx_description
1 polymer ?
#
loop_
_entity_poly.entity_id
_entity_poly.type
_entity_poly.pdbx_seq_one_letter_code
_entity_poly.pdbx_strand_id
1 'polypeptide(L)'
;MRTKSSITLAVIASFAVLMFPSEIIAETSETTTITPINEEISLQKTITTMVVPEDNTLPWGFVTGSPSEFVERHPVIIQFFDEADDLVHVAQVDVKGDGSYEYKFRVTSIDENGNMEKAFEGEYTVIIHRVIPNSNQLV
;
A
#
# COMPACT_ATOMS: atom_id res chain seq x y z
N MET A 1 -7.64 81.92 -15.73
CA MET A 1 -8.26 80.77 -16.45
C MET A 1 -7.55 79.51 -15.99
N ARG A 2 -8.11 78.76 -15.05
CA ARG A 2 -9.06 77.63 -15.22
C ARG A 2 -8.39 76.33 -15.72
N THR A 3 -8.20 75.43 -14.75
CA THR A 3 -8.26 73.95 -14.81
C THR A 3 -7.16 73.25 -15.62
N LYS A 4 -6.59 72.11 -15.21
CA LYS A 4 -7.29 70.88 -14.81
C LYS A 4 -6.46 70.05 -13.82
N SER A 5 -7.14 69.60 -12.76
CA SER A 5 -6.71 68.52 -11.87
C SER A 5 -6.65 67.22 -12.68
N SER A 6 -5.57 66.44 -12.55
CA SER A 6 -5.46 65.10 -13.12
C SER A 6 -5.37 64.10 -11.97
N ILE A 7 -6.49 63.41 -11.74
CA ILE A 7 -6.63 62.30 -10.79
C ILE A 7 -6.09 61.05 -11.51
N THR A 8 -4.99 60.48 -11.04
CA THR A 8 -4.53 59.16 -11.48
C THR A 8 -5.20 58.08 -10.62
N LEU A 9 -6.02 57.27 -11.27
CA LEU A 9 -6.77 56.15 -10.71
C LEU A 9 -5.82 54.96 -10.53
N ALA A 10 -5.57 54.54 -9.29
CA ALA A 10 -4.78 53.35 -8.98
C ALA A 10 -5.65 52.10 -9.15
N VAL A 11 -5.33 51.26 -10.13
CA VAL A 11 -5.95 49.94 -10.31
C VAL A 11 -5.23 48.95 -9.40
N ILE A 12 -5.89 48.54 -8.32
CA ILE A 12 -5.42 47.47 -7.44
C ILE A 12 -5.84 46.14 -8.07
N ALA A 13 -4.89 45.39 -8.62
CA ALA A 13 -5.10 44.02 -9.08
C ALA A 13 -5.09 43.08 -7.87
N SER A 14 -6.25 42.60 -7.44
CA SER A 14 -6.37 41.57 -6.41
C SER A 14 -5.98 40.20 -6.98
N PHE A 15 -4.84 39.67 -6.53
CA PHE A 15 -4.43 38.29 -6.77
C PHE A 15 -5.27 37.38 -5.86
N ALA A 16 -6.31 36.75 -6.42
CA ALA A 16 -7.02 35.69 -5.73
C ALA A 16 -6.13 34.43 -5.75
N VAL A 17 -5.52 34.10 -4.61
CA VAL A 17 -4.86 32.81 -4.41
C VAL A 17 -5.96 31.76 -4.34
N LEU A 18 -6.14 31.02 -5.44
CA LEU A 18 -6.92 29.79 -5.42
C LEU A 18 -6.19 28.81 -4.49
N MET A 19 -6.71 28.62 -3.28
CA MET A 19 -6.33 27.49 -2.44
C MET A 19 -6.79 26.22 -3.14
N PHE A 20 -5.86 25.51 -3.76
CA PHE A 20 -6.08 24.12 -4.11
C PHE A 20 -6.26 23.35 -2.79
N PRO A 21 -7.30 22.50 -2.64
CA PRO A 21 -7.34 21.60 -1.51
C PRO A 21 -6.10 20.71 -1.61
N SER A 22 -5.24 20.78 -0.59
CA SER A 22 -4.21 19.77 -0.38
C SER A 22 -4.91 18.42 -0.29
N GLU A 23 -4.67 17.55 -1.28
CA GLU A 23 -5.05 16.15 -1.15
C GLU A 23 -4.40 15.63 0.14
N ILE A 24 -5.23 15.15 1.07
CA ILE A 24 -4.76 14.44 2.23
C ILE A 24 -4.21 13.12 1.70
N ILE A 25 -2.92 13.07 1.41
CA ILE A 25 -2.21 11.83 1.14
C ILE A 25 -2.17 11.11 2.49
N ALA A 26 -2.95 10.04 2.63
CA ALA A 26 -2.72 9.08 3.69
C ALA A 26 -1.31 8.52 3.50
N GLU A 27 -0.42 8.79 4.44
CA GLU A 27 0.95 8.31 4.42
C GLU A 27 0.93 6.82 4.76
N THR A 28 0.67 5.96 3.78
CA THR A 28 0.88 4.52 3.94
C THR A 28 2.39 4.30 3.99
N SER A 29 2.92 3.85 5.13
CA SER A 29 4.35 3.56 5.33
C SER A 29 4.77 2.27 4.59
N GLU A 30 4.59 2.24 3.28
CA GLU A 30 5.06 1.14 2.44
C GLU A 30 6.54 1.35 2.09
N THR A 31 7.38 0.38 2.46
CA THR A 31 8.79 0.37 2.07
C THR A 31 9.04 -0.77 1.10
N THR A 32 9.51 -0.46 -0.11
CA THR A 32 9.88 -1.45 -1.12
C THR A 32 11.39 -1.45 -1.37
N THR A 33 12.01 -2.62 -1.32
CA THR A 33 13.41 -2.84 -1.71
C THR A 33 13.50 -3.87 -2.83
N ILE A 34 14.43 -3.65 -3.76
CA ILE A 34 14.69 -4.57 -4.88
C ILE A 34 16.13 -5.04 -4.76
N THR A 35 16.32 -6.36 -4.73
CA THR A 35 17.63 -7.01 -4.66
C THR A 35 17.80 -7.93 -5.86
N PRO A 36 18.78 -7.66 -6.75
CA PRO A 36 19.06 -8.55 -7.88
C PRO A 36 19.43 -9.95 -7.40
N ILE A 37 18.90 -10.97 -8.07
CA ILE A 37 19.31 -12.37 -7.88
C ILE A 37 20.35 -12.73 -8.93
N ASN A 38 20.11 -12.34 -10.19
CA ASN A 38 21.02 -12.50 -11.33
C ASN A 38 20.68 -11.46 -12.42
N GLU A 39 21.25 -11.62 -13.62
CA GLU A 39 21.02 -10.73 -14.78
C GLU A 39 19.54 -10.66 -15.22
N GLU A 40 18.75 -11.71 -14.98
CA GLU A 40 17.38 -11.85 -15.49
C GLU A 40 16.30 -11.46 -14.48
N ILE A 41 16.50 -11.75 -13.18
CA ILE A 41 15.46 -11.61 -12.15
C ILE A 41 15.95 -10.94 -10.86
N SER A 42 15.02 -10.28 -10.18
CA SER A 42 15.22 -9.58 -8.90
C SER A 42 14.14 -9.97 -7.89
N LEU A 43 14.51 -9.94 -6.62
CA LEU A 43 13.58 -10.07 -5.50
C LEU A 43 13.09 -8.67 -5.08
N GLN A 44 11.79 -8.43 -5.21
CA GLN A 44 11.11 -7.30 -4.63
C GLN A 44 10.57 -7.69 -3.25
N LYS A 45 10.96 -6.93 -2.21
CA LYS A 45 10.43 -7.04 -0.86
C LYS A 45 9.62 -5.77 -0.56
N THR A 46 8.35 -5.91 -0.26
CA THR A 46 7.49 -4.83 0.21
C THR A 46 7.11 -5.08 1.66
N ILE A 47 7.34 -4.09 2.52
CA ILE A 47 6.95 -4.08 3.93
C ILE A 47 5.81 -3.08 4.05
N THR A 48 4.69 -3.53 4.62
CA THR A 48 3.50 -2.73 4.90
C THR A 48 2.89 -3.15 6.24
N THR A 49 1.89 -2.43 6.70
CA THR A 49 1.23 -2.67 7.99
C THR A 49 -0.23 -3.05 7.77
N MET A 50 -0.68 -4.08 8.48
CA MET A 50 -2.10 -4.44 8.58
C MET A 50 -2.60 -4.11 9.99
N VAL A 51 -3.69 -3.34 10.08
CA VAL A 51 -4.35 -3.03 11.34
C VAL A 51 -5.73 -3.68 11.35
N VAL A 52 -5.97 -4.54 12.33
CA VAL A 52 -7.27 -5.21 12.55
C VAL A 52 -7.90 -4.64 13.82
N PRO A 53 -8.97 -3.83 13.71
CA PRO A 53 -9.63 -3.24 14.87
C PRO A 53 -10.20 -4.26 15.86
N GLU A 54 -10.20 -3.93 17.14
CA GLU A 54 -10.79 -4.74 18.21
C GLU A 54 -12.31 -4.93 18.03
N ASP A 55 -13.01 -4.05 17.32
CA ASP A 55 -14.43 -4.19 17.01
C ASP A 55 -14.70 -4.79 15.62
N ASN A 56 -13.66 -5.31 14.93
CA ASN A 56 -13.83 -5.90 13.61
C ASN A 56 -14.76 -7.12 13.64
N THR A 57 -15.84 -7.05 12.86
CA THR A 57 -16.80 -8.14 12.64
C THR A 57 -16.63 -8.79 11.28
N LEU A 58 -15.78 -8.26 10.41
CA LEU A 58 -15.61 -8.78 9.06
C LEU A 58 -14.83 -10.10 9.08
N PRO A 59 -15.35 -11.15 8.41
CA PRO A 59 -14.73 -12.47 8.42
C PRO A 59 -13.45 -12.57 7.61
N TRP A 60 -13.21 -11.65 6.68
CA TRP A 60 -12.18 -11.78 5.66
C TRP A 60 -11.29 -10.54 5.60
N GLY A 61 -9.99 -10.79 5.46
CA GLY A 61 -8.98 -9.82 5.06
C GLY A 61 -8.40 -10.18 3.69
N PHE A 62 -7.78 -9.20 3.04
CA PHE A 62 -7.19 -9.34 1.71
C PHE A 62 -5.82 -8.67 1.67
N VAL A 63 -4.87 -9.33 1.04
CA VAL A 63 -3.61 -8.72 0.58
C VAL A 63 -3.64 -8.73 -0.93
N THR A 64 -3.59 -7.54 -1.55
CA THR A 64 -3.71 -7.39 -3.00
C THR A 64 -2.52 -6.66 -3.57
N GLY A 65 -2.07 -7.08 -4.75
CA GLY A 65 -1.11 -6.33 -5.55
C GLY A 65 -1.68 -5.98 -6.91
N SER A 66 -1.46 -4.74 -7.32
CA SER A 66 -1.83 -4.24 -8.65
C SER A 66 -1.05 -4.95 -9.77
N PRO A 67 -1.56 -4.92 -11.02
CA PRO A 67 -0.81 -5.37 -12.20
C PRO A 67 0.58 -4.75 -12.27
N SER A 68 1.60 -5.56 -12.53
CA SER A 68 2.98 -5.11 -12.78
C SER A 68 3.81 -6.22 -13.41
N GLU A 69 5.02 -5.91 -13.87
CA GLU A 69 5.95 -6.92 -14.37
C GLU A 69 6.15 -8.07 -13.36
N PHE A 70 6.21 -9.30 -13.86
CA PHE A 70 6.36 -10.50 -13.05
C PHE A 70 7.15 -11.57 -13.80
N VAL A 71 7.68 -12.53 -13.04
CA VAL A 71 8.30 -13.73 -13.59
C VAL A 71 7.34 -14.89 -13.38
N GLU A 72 7.00 -15.59 -14.45
CA GLU A 72 6.12 -16.75 -14.37
C GLU A 72 6.67 -17.83 -13.42
N ARG A 73 5.77 -18.63 -12.86
CA ARG A 73 6.08 -19.77 -11.96
C ARG A 73 6.79 -19.37 -10.66
N HIS A 74 6.82 -18.08 -10.33
CA HIS A 74 7.27 -17.57 -9.03
C HIS A 74 6.06 -17.00 -8.28
N PRO A 75 5.52 -17.72 -7.27
CA PRO A 75 4.42 -17.20 -6.49
C PRO A 75 4.87 -16.02 -5.63
N VAL A 76 3.92 -15.19 -5.24
CA VAL A 76 4.12 -14.17 -4.22
C VAL A 76 4.06 -14.84 -2.85
N ILE A 77 5.05 -14.56 -2.00
CA ILE A 77 5.12 -15.05 -0.62
C ILE A 77 4.71 -13.91 0.31
N ILE A 78 3.75 -14.16 1.18
CA ILE A 78 3.20 -13.18 2.12
C ILE A 78 3.44 -13.69 3.54
N GLN A 79 4.00 -12.86 4.41
CA GLN A 79 4.35 -13.20 5.78
C GLN A 79 3.81 -12.12 6.72
N PHE A 80 3.13 -12.52 7.79
CA PHE A 80 2.67 -11.59 8.83
C PHE A 80 3.49 -11.81 10.10
N PHE A 81 3.94 -10.70 10.68
CA PHE A 81 4.64 -10.64 11.94
C PHE A 81 3.81 -9.82 12.92
N ASP A 82 3.71 -10.27 14.17
CA ASP A 82 3.07 -9.49 15.22
C ASP A 82 4.00 -8.41 15.79
N GLU A 83 3.53 -7.68 16.80
CA GLU A 83 4.30 -6.61 17.48
C GLU A 83 5.58 -7.12 18.18
N ALA A 84 5.69 -8.44 18.41
CA ALA A 84 6.86 -9.07 19.02
C ALA A 84 7.88 -9.58 17.97
N ASP A 85 7.66 -9.27 16.69
CA ASP A 85 8.42 -9.77 15.53
C ASP A 85 8.33 -11.31 15.34
N ASP A 86 7.31 -11.96 15.90
CA ASP A 86 7.07 -13.39 15.70
C ASP A 86 6.31 -13.65 14.40
N LEU A 87 6.76 -14.65 13.61
CA LEU A 87 6.08 -15.05 12.37
C LEU A 87 4.79 -15.83 12.70
N VAL A 88 3.64 -15.17 12.54
CA VAL A 88 2.33 -15.73 12.90
C VAL A 88 1.55 -16.29 11.71
N HIS A 89 1.87 -15.87 10.49
CA HIS A 89 1.14 -16.32 9.29
C HIS A 89 2.02 -16.31 8.04
N VAL A 90 1.83 -17.31 7.18
CA VAL A 90 2.50 -17.42 5.87
C VAL A 90 1.51 -17.87 4.81
N ALA A 91 1.58 -17.25 3.64
CA ALA A 91 0.85 -17.66 2.46
C ALA A 91 1.69 -17.59 1.19
N GLN A 92 1.28 -18.38 0.21
CA GLN A 92 1.77 -18.29 -1.16
C GLN A 92 0.57 -18.12 -2.09
N VAL A 93 0.70 -17.20 -3.05
CA VAL A 93 -0.36 -16.93 -4.03
C VAL A 93 0.24 -16.80 -5.42
N ASP A 94 -0.38 -17.44 -6.40
CA ASP A 94 -0.01 -17.31 -7.80
C ASP A 94 -0.33 -15.92 -8.32
N VAL A 95 0.48 -15.46 -9.26
CA VAL A 95 0.29 -14.20 -9.96
C VAL A 95 -0.61 -14.43 -11.18
N LYS A 96 -1.57 -13.53 -11.41
CA LYS A 96 -2.43 -13.55 -12.60
C LYS A 96 -1.62 -13.17 -13.85
N GLY A 97 -2.19 -13.39 -15.04
CA GLY A 97 -1.50 -13.10 -16.31
C GLY A 97 -1.15 -11.61 -16.54
N ASP A 98 -1.73 -10.70 -15.77
CA ASP A 98 -1.42 -9.27 -15.77
C ASP A 98 -0.44 -8.86 -14.65
N GLY A 99 0.08 -9.82 -13.88
CA GLY A 99 0.97 -9.55 -12.77
C GLY A 99 0.29 -9.18 -11.45
N SER A 100 -1.04 -9.13 -11.39
CA SER A 100 -1.76 -8.86 -10.15
C SER A 100 -1.93 -10.12 -9.28
N TYR A 101 -2.16 -9.95 -7.98
CA TYR A 101 -2.44 -11.06 -7.07
C TYR A 101 -3.44 -10.66 -5.98
N GLU A 102 -4.13 -11.65 -5.43
CA GLU A 102 -5.06 -11.47 -4.30
C GLU A 102 -4.94 -12.68 -3.38
N TYR A 103 -4.54 -12.44 -2.13
CA TYR A 103 -4.59 -13.42 -1.07
C TYR A 103 -5.70 -13.08 -0.08
N LYS A 104 -6.69 -13.97 0.03
CA LYS A 104 -7.82 -13.85 0.95
C LYS A 104 -7.63 -14.77 2.17
N PHE A 105 -7.78 -14.24 3.37
CA PHE A 105 -7.59 -14.98 4.63
C PHE A 105 -8.70 -14.70 5.64
N ARG A 106 -8.95 -15.66 6.54
CA ARG A 106 -9.93 -15.51 7.62
C ARG A 106 -9.36 -14.62 8.72
N VAL A 107 -10.14 -13.60 9.09
CA VAL A 107 -9.86 -12.72 10.24
C VAL A 107 -10.69 -13.13 11.44
N THR A 108 -11.97 -13.44 11.21
CA THR A 108 -12.88 -13.93 12.25
C THR A 108 -13.65 -15.18 11.81
N SER A 109 -13.98 -16.02 12.78
CA SER A 109 -14.80 -17.22 12.66
C SER A 109 -15.85 -17.27 13.77
N ILE A 110 -16.84 -18.15 13.61
CA ILE A 110 -17.83 -18.46 14.65
C ILE A 110 -17.56 -19.90 15.09
N ASP A 111 -17.42 -20.12 16.39
CA ASP A 111 -17.22 -21.45 16.98
C ASP A 111 -18.52 -22.29 16.95
N GLU A 112 -18.45 -23.54 17.40
CA GLU A 112 -19.61 -24.43 17.48
C GLU A 112 -20.71 -23.94 18.44
N ASN A 113 -20.38 -23.04 19.36
CA ASN A 113 -21.28 -22.47 20.37
C ASN A 113 -21.88 -21.12 19.92
N GLY A 114 -21.48 -20.60 18.76
CA GLY A 114 -21.93 -19.31 18.26
C GLY A 114 -21.11 -18.10 18.72
N ASN A 115 -19.97 -18.31 19.40
CA ASN A 115 -19.08 -17.23 19.81
C ASN A 115 -18.16 -16.82 18.66
N MET A 116 -17.82 -15.53 18.62
CA MET A 116 -16.83 -15.01 17.67
C MET A 116 -15.41 -15.34 18.14
N GLU A 117 -14.64 -15.96 17.27
CA GLU A 117 -13.21 -16.15 17.42
C GLU A 117 -12.46 -15.25 16.43
N LYS A 118 -11.31 -14.71 16.85
CA LYS A 118 -10.46 -13.88 16.02
C LYS A 118 -9.12 -14.56 15.80
N ALA A 119 -8.76 -14.73 14.53
CA ALA A 119 -7.44 -15.20 14.14
C ALA A 119 -6.42 -14.05 14.13
N PHE A 120 -6.89 -12.82 13.93
CA PHE A 120 -6.07 -11.61 13.92
C PHE A 120 -6.78 -10.48 14.67
N GLU A 121 -6.02 -9.71 15.45
CA GLU A 121 -6.44 -8.50 16.16
C GLU A 121 -5.20 -7.65 16.42
N GLY A 122 -5.29 -6.33 16.26
CA GLY A 122 -4.18 -5.41 16.46
C GLY A 122 -3.36 -5.15 15.20
N GLU A 123 -2.10 -4.74 15.39
CA GLU A 123 -1.18 -4.37 14.32
C GLU A 123 -0.26 -5.52 13.93
N TYR A 124 -0.04 -5.69 12.63
CA TYR A 124 0.87 -6.69 12.07
C TYR A 124 1.74 -6.07 10.99
N THR A 125 3.03 -6.43 11.00
CA THR A 125 3.93 -6.16 9.87
C THR A 125 3.71 -7.22 8.80
N VAL A 126 3.37 -6.79 7.59
CA VAL A 126 3.17 -7.67 6.44
C VAL A 126 4.36 -7.51 5.49
N ILE A 127 5.08 -8.60 5.28
CA ILE A 127 6.19 -8.69 4.32
C ILE A 127 5.76 -9.49 3.11
N ILE A 128 5.87 -8.87 1.95
CA ILE A 128 5.51 -9.44 0.65
C ILE A 128 6.78 -9.60 -0.17
N HIS A 129 7.05 -10.82 -0.61
CA HIS A 129 8.14 -11.14 -1.52
C HIS A 129 7.60 -11.51 -2.89
N ARG A 130 8.15 -10.86 -3.92
CA ARG A 130 7.78 -11.08 -5.31
C ARG A 130 9.04 -11.16 -6.17
N VAL A 131 9.05 -12.06 -7.14
CA VAL A 131 10.09 -12.09 -8.16
C VAL A 131 9.64 -11.27 -9.36
N ILE A 132 10.50 -10.34 -9.77
CA ILE A 132 10.27 -9.44 -10.91
C ILE A 132 11.45 -9.54 -11.90
N PRO A 133 11.25 -9.18 -13.17
CA PRO A 133 12.37 -9.04 -14.10
C PRO A 133 13.41 -8.06 -13.54
N ASN A 134 14.69 -8.38 -13.72
CA ASN A 134 15.76 -7.49 -13.29
C ASN A 134 15.83 -6.28 -14.24
N SER A 135 15.68 -5.08 -13.69
CA SER A 135 15.81 -3.83 -14.44
C SER A 135 17.21 -3.20 -14.29
N ASN A 136 18.10 -3.82 -13.51
CA ASN A 136 19.41 -3.26 -13.18
C ASN A 136 20.49 -3.83 -14.12
N GLN A 137 21.00 -2.99 -15.04
CA GLN A 137 21.97 -3.39 -16.07
C GLN A 137 23.43 -3.51 -15.58
N LEU A 138 23.65 -3.51 -14.25
CA LEU A 138 24.98 -3.51 -13.64
C LEU A 138 25.35 -4.86 -12.98
N VAL A 139 24.50 -5.89 -13.14
CA VAL A 139 24.81 -7.29 -12.81
C VAL A 139 25.39 -7.96 -14.04
#